data_AF-A0A8J9S7H1-F1
#
_entry.id   AF-A0A8J9S7H1-F1
#
_cell.length_a   1.000
_cell.length_b   1.000
_cell.length_c   1.000
_cell.angle_alpha   90.00
_cell.angle_beta   90.00
_cell.angle_gamma   90.00
#
_symmetry.space_group_name_H-M   'P 1'
#
loop_
_entity.id
_entity.type
_entity.pdbx_description
1 polymer ?
#
loop_
_entity_poly.entity_id
_entity_poly.type
_entity_poly.pdbx_seq_one_letter_code
_entity_poly.pdbx_strand_id
1 'polypeptide(L)'
;MISKSSPKDLIESFPHSKLTPIATATTEPDYLSLHQLQWEINDNAESLSSTLGDGQHGHLFLVVSETEYLAMTDGVPCIPPVQPPLDPDHAANATAPQILEANRQNDKRQKLFDLYHNANKAFRNQLLDAIPIEYIESLGHPTRGFNKVSPLDILSHLWETFGTIQASDLIANDERMKAAWHPPTPIQQLFQQLEKGNQFIIASGQIMDERIIARIGYQIIEKTGLFDHASRDWRYKDEADKTLANFKNTFFRRPIKTAPSPPPAVPPAIIPQIKVQSAKVNRTAGLTALSTTRNTQVRRVRNKPLVTRSRPPCRTNKVVRLRLTSTLLRQPN
;
A
#
# COMPACT_ATOMS: atom_id res chain seq x y z
N MET A 1 -13.48 -18.51 25.09
CA MET A 1 -12.40 -18.97 24.20
C MET A 1 -11.64 -17.73 23.74
N ILE A 2 -10.44 -17.52 24.29
CA ILE A 2 -9.63 -16.34 23.98
C ILE A 2 -9.00 -16.62 22.62
N SER A 3 -9.38 -15.87 21.59
CA SER A 3 -8.73 -15.95 20.28
C SER A 3 -7.26 -15.57 20.46
N LYS A 4 -6.36 -16.56 20.48
CA LYS A 4 -4.94 -16.31 20.27
C LYS A 4 -4.84 -15.85 18.82
N SER A 5 -4.53 -14.58 18.59
CA SER A 5 -4.40 -14.03 17.23
C SER A 5 -3.37 -14.85 16.47
N SER A 6 -3.85 -15.69 15.54
CA SER A 6 -2.95 -16.51 14.72
C SER A 6 -2.18 -15.59 13.77
N PRO A 7 -1.03 -16.03 13.20
CA PRO A 7 -0.33 -15.23 12.20
C PRO A 7 -1.23 -14.82 11.04
N LYS A 8 -2.21 -15.66 10.66
CA LYS A 8 -3.17 -15.35 9.60
C LYS A 8 -4.13 -14.23 10.01
N ASP A 9 -4.67 -14.28 11.23
CA ASP A 9 -5.57 -13.24 11.73
C ASP A 9 -4.86 -11.89 11.84
N LEU A 10 -3.57 -11.91 12.21
CA LEU A 10 -2.73 -10.70 12.21
C LEU A 10 -2.58 -10.13 10.80
N ILE A 11 -2.22 -10.97 9.81
CA ILE A 11 -2.07 -10.54 8.40
C ILE A 11 -3.36 -9.91 7.87
N GLU A 12 -4.52 -10.49 8.17
CA GLU A 12 -5.82 -9.96 7.73
C GLU A 12 -6.14 -8.60 8.36
N SER A 13 -5.54 -8.27 9.52
CA SER A 13 -5.75 -6.99 10.22
C SER A 13 -4.77 -5.88 9.82
N PHE A 14 -3.69 -6.21 9.10
CA PHE A 14 -2.66 -5.24 8.75
C PHE A 14 -3.12 -4.25 7.66
N PRO A 15 -2.61 -3.00 7.67
CA PRO A 15 -2.81 -2.06 6.57
C PRO A 15 -2.46 -2.65 5.20
N HIS A 16 -1.35 -3.40 5.14
CA HIS A 16 -0.89 -4.13 3.96
C HIS A 16 -1.02 -5.64 4.19
N SER A 17 -2.23 -6.20 4.05
CA SER A 17 -2.46 -7.66 4.17
C SER A 17 -1.68 -8.50 3.15
N LYS A 18 -1.35 -7.92 1.99
CA LYS A 18 -0.39 -8.46 1.02
C LYS A 18 0.63 -7.40 0.69
N LEU A 19 1.89 -7.79 0.72
CA LEU A 19 2.97 -6.91 0.32
C LEU A 19 3.07 -6.89 -1.21
N THR A 20 3.55 -5.78 -1.75
CA THR A 20 3.84 -5.63 -3.17
C THR A 20 4.97 -6.59 -3.55
N PRO A 21 4.77 -7.49 -4.54
CA PRO A 21 5.84 -8.36 -5.01
C PRO A 21 7.03 -7.55 -5.53
N ILE A 22 8.24 -7.89 -5.05
CA ILE A 22 9.45 -7.10 -5.36
C ILE A 22 10.24 -7.59 -6.56
N ALA A 23 9.94 -8.81 -7.03
CA ALA A 23 10.69 -9.52 -8.04
C ALA A 23 9.83 -10.56 -8.74
N THR A 24 10.34 -11.07 -9.85
CA THR A 24 9.79 -12.26 -10.52
C THR A 24 10.90 -13.30 -10.68
N ALA A 25 10.56 -14.51 -11.14
CA ALA A 25 11.57 -15.54 -11.43
C ALA A 25 12.63 -15.10 -12.48
N THR A 26 12.37 -14.02 -13.23
CA THR A 26 13.26 -13.50 -14.28
C THR A 26 13.72 -12.06 -14.07
N THR A 27 13.24 -11.39 -13.02
CA THR A 27 13.55 -9.99 -12.73
C THR A 27 13.90 -9.88 -11.27
N GLU A 28 15.15 -9.50 -11.01
CA GLU A 28 15.69 -9.36 -9.66
C GLU A 28 15.06 -8.18 -8.92
N PRO A 29 15.07 -8.18 -7.58
CA PRO A 29 14.73 -6.99 -6.80
C PRO A 29 15.60 -5.79 -7.19
N ASP A 30 15.06 -4.58 -7.07
CA ASP A 30 15.80 -3.33 -7.21
C ASP A 30 15.63 -2.47 -5.95
N TYR A 31 16.43 -1.40 -5.85
CA TYR A 31 16.37 -0.49 -4.69
C TYR A 31 14.94 0.04 -4.43
N LEU A 32 14.17 0.36 -5.48
CA LEU A 32 12.84 0.94 -5.31
C LEU A 32 11.83 -0.10 -4.82
N SER A 33 11.90 -1.33 -5.33
CA SER A 33 11.02 -2.41 -4.89
C SER A 33 11.33 -2.83 -3.45
N LEU A 34 12.61 -2.84 -3.06
CA LEU A 34 13.02 -3.06 -1.67
C LEU A 34 12.58 -1.93 -0.74
N HIS A 35 12.74 -0.67 -1.15
CA HIS A 35 12.25 0.46 -0.35
C HIS A 35 10.73 0.41 -0.16
N GLN A 36 9.97 0.04 -1.20
CA GLN A 36 8.53 -0.15 -1.09
C GLN A 36 8.18 -1.28 -0.11
N LEU A 37 8.85 -2.42 -0.20
CA LEU A 37 8.63 -3.55 0.70
C LEU A 37 8.95 -3.20 2.16
N GLN A 38 10.07 -2.52 2.41
CA GLN A 38 10.46 -2.07 3.74
C GLN A 38 9.43 -1.09 4.32
N TRP A 39 8.91 -0.18 3.49
CA TRP A 39 7.87 0.75 3.93
C TRP A 39 6.58 0.02 4.33
N GLU A 40 6.09 -0.91 3.50
CA GLU A 40 4.85 -1.66 3.78
C GLU A 40 4.99 -2.56 5.02
N ILE A 41 6.13 -3.22 5.21
CA ILE A 41 6.37 -4.07 6.38
C ILE A 41 6.53 -3.24 7.65
N ASN A 42 7.15 -2.05 7.57
CA ASN A 42 7.28 -1.14 8.71
C ASN A 42 5.91 -0.60 9.14
N ASP A 43 5.06 -0.18 8.19
CA ASP A 43 3.69 0.29 8.47
C ASP A 43 2.84 -0.81 9.13
N ASN A 44 2.95 -2.05 8.63
CA ASN A 44 2.32 -3.20 9.27
C ASN A 44 2.86 -3.43 10.70
N ALA A 45 4.17 -3.33 10.89
CA ALA A 45 4.80 -3.56 12.19
C ALA A 45 4.42 -2.49 13.23
N GLU A 46 4.37 -1.22 12.85
CA GLU A 46 3.93 -0.13 13.71
C GLU A 46 2.43 -0.20 14.03
N SER A 47 1.59 -0.65 13.08
CA SER A 47 0.15 -0.80 13.31
C SER A 47 -0.17 -1.82 14.41
N LEU A 48 0.72 -2.77 14.67
CA LEU A 48 0.56 -3.79 15.69
C LEU A 48 1.08 -3.30 17.04
N SER A 49 0.17 -2.74 17.85
CA SER A 49 0.49 -2.24 19.20
C SER A 49 1.24 -3.28 20.06
N SER A 50 2.27 -2.80 20.77
CA SER A 50 3.08 -3.58 21.69
C SER A 50 3.37 -2.79 22.95
N THR A 51 3.60 -3.50 24.06
CA THR A 51 4.13 -2.90 25.30
C THR A 51 5.63 -3.13 25.46
N LEU A 52 6.27 -3.76 24.47
CA LEU A 52 7.72 -3.98 24.43
C LEU A 52 8.44 -2.75 23.89
N GLY A 53 9.74 -2.66 24.20
CA GLY A 53 10.55 -1.51 23.81
C GLY A 53 10.07 -0.24 24.51
N ASP A 54 9.88 0.82 23.73
CA ASP A 54 9.33 2.10 24.19
C ASP A 54 7.79 2.12 24.27
N GLY A 55 7.13 1.10 23.73
CA GLY A 55 5.68 0.98 23.68
C GLY A 55 4.99 1.93 22.69
N GLN A 56 5.74 2.62 21.82
CA GLN A 56 5.19 3.60 20.86
C GLN A 56 5.29 3.13 19.40
N HIS A 57 6.31 2.30 19.07
CA HIS A 57 6.58 1.86 17.69
C HIS A 57 6.08 0.43 17.39
N GLY A 58 5.05 -0.04 18.10
CA GLY A 58 4.45 -1.35 17.85
C GLY A 58 5.48 -2.50 17.87
N HIS A 59 5.53 -3.29 16.80
CA HIS A 59 6.48 -4.38 16.60
C HIS A 59 7.61 -4.04 15.61
N LEU A 60 7.89 -2.76 15.37
CA LEU A 60 8.90 -2.31 14.40
C LEU A 60 10.28 -2.95 14.61
N PHE A 61 10.66 -3.22 15.86
CA PHE A 61 11.91 -3.92 16.24
C PHE A 61 12.08 -5.33 15.60
N LEU A 62 11.05 -5.91 15.00
CA LEU A 62 11.15 -7.19 14.28
C LEU A 62 11.60 -7.06 12.82
N VAL A 63 11.57 -5.85 12.26
CA VAL A 63 11.73 -5.59 10.81
C VAL A 63 12.74 -4.49 10.48
N VAL A 64 13.28 -3.79 11.48
CA VAL A 64 14.39 -2.84 11.33
C VAL A 64 15.61 -3.30 12.12
N SER A 65 16.79 -2.79 11.75
CA SER A 65 18.03 -3.11 12.47
C SER A 65 17.99 -2.61 13.92
N GLU A 66 18.69 -3.30 14.82
CA GLU A 66 18.77 -2.87 16.23
C GLU A 66 19.34 -1.45 16.35
N THR A 67 20.33 -1.11 15.54
CA THR A 67 20.93 0.24 15.49
C THR A 67 19.92 1.31 15.10
N GLU A 68 19.06 1.03 14.12
CA GLU A 68 18.02 1.96 13.68
C GLU A 68 16.92 2.08 14.74
N TYR A 69 16.48 0.95 15.31
CA TYR A 69 15.48 0.95 16.37
C TYR A 69 15.94 1.77 17.59
N LEU A 70 17.17 1.53 18.07
CA LEU A 70 17.73 2.25 19.22
C LEU A 70 17.89 3.75 18.95
N ALA A 71 18.17 4.14 17.71
CA ALA A 71 18.25 5.56 17.34
C ALA A 71 16.87 6.24 17.40
N MET A 72 15.79 5.52 17.07
CA MET A 72 14.41 6.03 17.14
C MET A 72 13.86 6.07 18.56
N THR A 73 14.29 5.16 19.43
CA THR A 73 13.75 5.00 20.79
C THR A 73 14.61 5.60 21.90
N ASP A 74 15.53 6.51 21.56
CA ASP A 74 16.49 7.11 22.50
C ASP A 74 17.25 6.06 23.33
N GLY A 75 17.62 4.93 22.69
CA GLY A 75 18.38 3.85 23.29
C GLY A 75 17.57 2.83 24.07
N VAL A 76 16.23 2.80 23.95
CA VAL A 76 15.38 1.78 24.61
C VAL A 76 15.29 0.52 23.74
N PRO A 77 15.92 -0.61 24.13
CA PRO A 77 15.85 -1.84 23.36
C PRO A 77 14.51 -2.57 23.56
N CYS A 78 14.11 -3.34 22.55
CA CYS A 78 13.09 -4.36 22.74
C CYS A 78 13.73 -5.64 23.32
N ILE A 79 13.22 -6.11 24.45
CA ILE A 79 13.63 -7.38 25.05
C ILE A 79 12.58 -8.45 24.66
N PRO A 80 12.96 -9.50 23.90
CA PRO A 80 12.04 -10.56 23.53
C PRO A 80 11.41 -11.23 24.76
N PRO A 81 10.09 -11.49 24.76
CA PRO A 81 9.43 -12.13 25.89
C PRO A 81 9.90 -13.58 26.03
N VAL A 82 10.21 -13.98 27.27
CA VAL A 82 10.55 -15.37 27.62
C VAL A 82 9.27 -16.20 27.72
N GLN A 83 9.33 -17.47 27.28
CA GLN A 83 8.20 -18.38 27.39
C GLN A 83 7.77 -18.53 28.85
N PRO A 84 6.54 -18.13 29.21
CA PRO A 84 6.06 -18.31 30.57
C PRO A 84 5.77 -19.78 30.85
N PRO A 85 5.85 -20.21 32.13
CA PRO A 85 5.46 -21.57 32.49
C PRO A 85 3.97 -21.78 32.19
N LEU A 86 3.60 -23.04 31.88
CA LEU A 86 2.21 -23.42 31.63
C LEU A 86 1.32 -23.04 32.82
N ASP A 87 1.75 -23.48 34.02
CA ASP A 87 1.14 -23.14 35.30
C ASP A 87 2.12 -22.26 36.10
N PRO A 88 1.69 -21.12 36.67
CA PRO A 88 2.57 -20.27 37.45
C PRO A 88 2.87 -20.87 38.82
N ASP A 89 4.10 -20.73 39.28
CA ASP A 89 4.46 -21.08 40.66
C ASP A 89 3.78 -20.13 41.65
N HIS A 90 3.28 -20.70 42.74
CA HIS A 90 2.66 -19.97 43.84
C HIS A 90 3.55 -20.04 45.08
N ALA A 91 3.67 -18.92 45.79
CA ALA A 91 4.38 -18.90 47.07
C ALA A 91 3.73 -19.85 48.09
N ALA A 92 4.53 -20.45 48.96
CA ALA A 92 4.01 -21.25 50.07
C ALA A 92 3.02 -20.41 50.91
N ASN A 93 1.85 -20.98 51.22
CA ASN A 93 0.76 -20.30 51.94
C ASN A 93 0.17 -19.08 51.21
N ALA A 94 0.31 -18.99 49.88
CA ALA A 94 -0.34 -17.92 49.11
C ALA A 94 -1.86 -17.91 49.34
N THR A 95 -2.39 -16.73 49.62
CA THR A 95 -3.83 -16.51 49.77
C THR A 95 -4.53 -16.58 48.41
N ALA A 96 -5.83 -16.86 48.40
CA ALA A 96 -6.60 -16.94 47.15
C ALA A 96 -6.47 -15.68 46.25
N PRO A 97 -6.47 -14.43 46.76
CA PRO A 97 -6.22 -13.25 45.93
C PRO A 97 -4.82 -13.20 45.30
N GLN A 98 -3.79 -13.69 46.01
CA GLN A 98 -2.41 -13.72 45.48
C GLN A 98 -2.28 -14.76 44.35
N ILE A 99 -2.90 -15.93 44.51
CA ILE A 99 -2.97 -16.97 43.47
C ILE A 99 -3.66 -16.42 42.21
N LEU A 100 -4.81 -15.75 42.40
CA LEU A 100 -5.56 -15.16 41.28
C LEU A 100 -4.74 -14.12 40.51
N GLU A 101 -4.03 -13.24 41.22
CA GLU A 101 -3.19 -12.23 40.57
C GLU A 101 -1.99 -12.85 39.84
N ALA A 102 -1.34 -13.86 40.43
CA ALA A 102 -0.25 -14.60 39.78
C ALA A 102 -0.70 -15.26 38.47
N ASN A 103 -1.89 -15.88 38.47
CA ASN A 103 -2.51 -16.43 37.27
C ASN A 103 -2.77 -15.35 36.21
N ARG A 104 -3.36 -14.22 36.61
CA ARG A 104 -3.63 -13.09 35.71
C ARG A 104 -2.36 -12.53 35.07
N GLN A 105 -1.28 -12.42 35.84
CA GLN A 105 0.02 -11.98 35.33
C GLN A 105 0.62 -13.00 34.36
N ASN A 106 0.52 -14.30 34.67
CA ASN A 106 0.99 -15.35 33.77
C ASN A 106 0.23 -15.33 32.44
N ASP A 107 -1.09 -15.17 32.46
CA ASP A 107 -1.93 -15.05 31.27
C ASP A 107 -1.51 -13.86 30.39
N LYS A 108 -1.20 -12.71 31.00
CA LYS A 108 -0.69 -11.54 30.27
C LYS A 108 0.65 -11.85 29.60
N ARG A 109 1.58 -12.49 30.33
CA ARG A 109 2.88 -12.89 29.77
C ARG A 109 2.72 -13.89 28.62
N GLN A 110 1.79 -14.86 28.74
CA GLN A 110 1.53 -15.84 27.68
C GLN A 110 0.98 -15.17 26.43
N LYS A 111 0.04 -14.23 26.58
CA LYS A 111 -0.48 -13.43 25.46
C LYS A 111 0.60 -12.59 24.79
N LEU A 112 1.46 -11.95 25.57
CA LEU A 112 2.58 -11.15 25.04
C LEU A 112 3.57 -12.03 24.28
N PHE A 113 3.93 -13.18 24.84
CA PHE A 113 4.80 -14.18 24.20
C PHE A 113 4.19 -14.68 22.88
N ASP A 114 2.92 -15.08 22.90
CA ASP A 114 2.21 -15.56 21.72
C ASP A 114 2.13 -14.47 20.64
N LEU A 115 1.81 -13.22 21.02
CA LEU A 115 1.72 -12.09 20.10
C LEU A 115 3.05 -11.81 19.41
N TYR A 116 4.15 -11.70 20.17
CA TYR A 116 5.49 -11.48 19.62
C TYR A 116 5.87 -12.55 18.58
N HIS A 117 5.66 -13.82 18.91
CA HIS A 117 6.02 -14.92 18.02
C HIS A 117 5.08 -15.04 16.82
N ASN A 118 3.79 -14.69 16.98
CA ASN A 118 2.85 -14.69 15.88
C ASN A 118 3.06 -13.50 14.95
N ALA A 119 3.45 -12.33 15.46
CA ALA A 119 3.87 -11.17 14.67
C ALA A 119 5.11 -11.50 13.83
N ASN A 120 6.14 -12.09 14.45
CA ASN A 120 7.35 -12.53 13.74
C ASN A 120 7.01 -13.52 12.60
N LYS A 121 6.14 -14.51 12.87
CA LYS A 121 5.65 -15.45 11.85
C LYS A 121 4.82 -14.76 10.76
N ALA A 122 3.97 -13.80 11.13
CA ALA A 122 3.12 -13.08 10.22
C ALA A 122 3.96 -12.29 9.21
N PHE A 123 4.89 -11.45 9.69
CA PHE A 123 5.80 -10.69 8.84
C PHE A 123 6.63 -11.59 7.94
N ARG A 124 7.20 -12.68 8.48
CA ARG A 124 7.92 -13.65 7.64
C ARG A 124 7.03 -14.22 6.55
N ASN A 125 5.81 -14.64 6.86
CA ASN A 125 4.91 -15.23 5.87
C ASN A 125 4.55 -14.23 4.77
N GLN A 126 4.38 -12.94 5.10
CA GLN A 126 4.14 -11.90 4.11
C GLN A 126 5.36 -11.68 3.21
N LEU A 127 6.58 -11.67 3.78
CA LEU A 127 7.82 -11.58 3.00
C LEU A 127 7.97 -12.78 2.05
N LEU A 128 7.76 -14.01 2.55
CA LEU A 128 7.83 -15.22 1.73
C LEU A 128 6.78 -15.28 0.61
N ASP A 129 5.65 -14.57 0.73
CA ASP A 129 4.64 -14.47 -0.33
C ASP A 129 5.04 -13.42 -1.39
N ALA A 130 5.74 -12.36 -0.99
CA ALA A 130 6.13 -11.26 -1.87
C ALA A 130 7.46 -11.48 -2.60
N ILE A 131 8.29 -12.41 -2.12
CA ILE A 131 9.64 -12.63 -2.61
C ILE A 131 9.75 -14.03 -3.22
N PRO A 132 10.13 -14.16 -4.51
CA PRO A 132 10.48 -15.46 -5.09
C PRO A 132 11.61 -16.13 -4.30
N ILE A 133 11.45 -17.43 -4.02
CA ILE A 133 12.33 -18.20 -3.13
C ILE A 133 13.79 -18.17 -3.62
N GLU A 134 14.01 -18.07 -4.93
CA GLU A 134 15.33 -18.04 -5.56
C GLU A 134 16.23 -16.92 -5.00
N TYR A 135 15.66 -15.79 -4.57
CA TYR A 135 16.41 -14.64 -4.04
C TYR A 135 16.68 -14.73 -2.53
N ILE A 136 16.14 -15.74 -1.85
CA ILE A 136 16.27 -15.92 -0.39
C ILE A 136 16.60 -17.37 -0.01
N GLU A 137 16.79 -18.26 -0.98
CA GLU A 137 16.98 -19.70 -0.77
C GLU A 137 18.14 -19.99 0.18
N SER A 138 19.20 -19.19 0.08
CA SER A 138 20.41 -19.25 0.91
C SER A 138 20.14 -19.15 2.43
N LEU A 139 19.06 -18.46 2.82
CA LEU A 139 18.65 -18.31 4.23
C LEU A 139 17.88 -19.52 4.75
N GLY A 140 17.29 -20.30 3.85
CA GLY A 140 16.45 -21.44 4.18
C GLY A 140 17.28 -22.62 4.70
N HIS A 141 16.79 -23.29 5.75
CA HIS A 141 17.38 -24.55 6.17
C HIS A 141 16.92 -25.69 5.25
N PRO A 142 17.82 -26.58 4.76
CA PRO A 142 17.48 -27.61 3.76
C PRO A 142 16.28 -28.50 4.10
N THR A 143 16.08 -28.81 5.39
CA THR A 143 14.97 -29.66 5.87
C THR A 143 13.88 -28.92 6.64
N ARG A 144 14.13 -27.67 7.07
CA ARG A 144 13.22 -26.93 7.95
C ARG A 144 12.64 -25.68 7.28
N GLY A 145 13.10 -25.35 6.07
CA GLY A 145 12.76 -24.13 5.34
C GLY A 145 13.09 -22.89 6.16
N PHE A 146 12.20 -21.91 6.10
CA PHE A 146 12.37 -20.58 6.70
C PHE A 146 11.84 -20.44 8.13
N ASN A 147 11.42 -21.53 8.78
CA ASN A 147 10.71 -21.48 10.08
C ASN A 147 11.48 -20.79 11.22
N LYS A 148 12.82 -20.75 11.13
CA LYS A 148 13.71 -20.12 12.12
C LYS A 148 14.42 -18.87 11.61
N VAL A 149 14.19 -18.50 10.35
CA VAL A 149 14.69 -17.25 9.78
C VAL A 149 13.81 -16.11 10.29
N SER A 150 14.41 -15.02 10.78
CA SER A 150 13.66 -13.85 11.21
C SER A 150 13.27 -12.98 10.02
N PRO A 151 12.21 -12.16 10.11
CA PRO A 151 11.89 -11.17 9.07
C PRO A 151 13.06 -10.22 8.79
N LEU A 152 13.76 -9.79 9.85
CA LEU A 152 14.94 -8.93 9.74
C LEU A 152 16.09 -9.60 8.98
N ASP A 153 16.34 -10.90 9.17
CA ASP A 153 17.38 -11.61 8.40
C ASP A 153 17.08 -11.61 6.90
N ILE A 154 15.79 -11.78 6.53
CA ILE A 154 15.34 -11.74 5.13
C ILE A 154 15.58 -10.33 4.56
N LEU A 155 15.13 -9.29 5.27
CA LEU A 155 15.28 -7.90 4.83
C LEU A 155 16.76 -7.50 4.71
N SER A 156 17.58 -7.88 5.70
CA SER A 156 19.02 -7.59 5.70
C SER A 156 19.72 -8.24 4.51
N HIS A 157 19.43 -9.52 4.25
CA HIS A 157 19.98 -10.21 3.08
C HIS A 157 19.62 -9.53 1.76
N LEU A 158 18.36 -9.09 1.62
CA LEU A 158 17.90 -8.42 0.40
C LEU A 158 18.58 -7.06 0.21
N TRP A 159 18.70 -6.26 1.27
CA TRP A 159 19.39 -4.98 1.22
C TRP A 159 20.89 -5.13 0.92
N GLU A 160 21.54 -6.12 1.52
CA GLU A 160 22.96 -6.40 1.26
C GLU A 160 23.21 -6.88 -0.18
N THR A 161 22.29 -7.68 -0.73
CA THR A 161 22.47 -8.33 -2.05
C THR A 161 22.00 -7.45 -3.21
N PHE A 162 20.83 -6.81 -3.08
CA PHE A 162 20.14 -6.10 -4.16
C PHE A 162 19.92 -4.61 -3.86
N GLY A 163 20.23 -4.13 -2.66
CA GLY A 163 20.02 -2.75 -2.24
C GLY A 163 21.02 -1.74 -2.81
N THR A 164 22.04 -2.17 -3.55
CA THR A 164 23.02 -1.25 -4.12
C THR A 164 22.47 -0.59 -5.38
N ILE A 165 22.32 0.75 -5.34
CA ILE A 165 21.88 1.55 -6.50
C ILE A 165 22.95 1.48 -7.61
N GLN A 166 22.56 0.94 -8.76
CA GLN A 166 23.42 0.82 -9.93
C GLN A 166 23.33 2.04 -10.84
N ALA A 167 24.30 2.19 -11.74
CA ALA A 167 24.28 3.25 -12.75
C ALA A 167 23.04 3.18 -13.67
N SER A 168 22.57 1.97 -13.98
CA SER A 168 21.31 1.76 -14.73
C SER A 168 20.10 2.34 -14.00
N ASP A 169 20.07 2.25 -12.66
CA ASP A 169 18.93 2.71 -11.87
C ASP A 169 18.90 4.24 -11.80
N LEU A 170 20.07 4.88 -11.77
CA LEU A 170 20.21 6.33 -11.87
C LEU A 170 19.72 6.85 -13.24
N ILE A 171 20.02 6.12 -14.32
CA ILE A 171 19.51 6.45 -15.67
C ILE A 171 18.00 6.32 -15.68
N ALA A 172 17.46 5.19 -15.20
CA ALA A 172 16.01 5.00 -15.10
C ALA A 172 15.34 6.06 -14.23
N ASN A 173 16.01 6.51 -13.16
CA ASN A 173 15.54 7.60 -12.32
C ASN A 173 15.48 8.93 -13.05
N ASP A 174 16.52 9.29 -13.81
CA ASP A 174 16.54 10.50 -14.63
C ASP A 174 15.42 10.49 -15.68
N GLU A 175 15.19 9.35 -16.33
CA GLU A 175 14.08 9.15 -17.27
C GLU A 175 12.71 9.33 -16.58
N ARG A 176 12.51 8.73 -15.40
CA ARG A 176 11.29 8.90 -14.59
C ARG A 176 11.10 10.35 -14.17
N MET A 177 12.17 11.06 -13.78
CA MET A 177 12.10 12.47 -13.40
C MET A 177 11.70 13.36 -14.57
N LYS A 178 12.16 13.05 -15.79
CA LYS A 178 11.88 13.81 -17.02
C LYS A 178 10.60 13.37 -17.74
N ALA A 179 9.92 12.35 -17.24
CA ALA A 179 8.67 11.84 -17.81
C ALA A 179 7.63 12.97 -17.94
N ALA A 180 6.93 12.98 -19.07
CA ALA A 180 5.96 14.02 -19.36
C ALA A 180 4.74 13.92 -18.45
N TRP A 181 4.32 15.06 -17.89
CA TRP A 181 3.08 15.19 -17.13
C TRP A 181 2.06 16.02 -17.91
N HIS A 182 0.79 15.65 -17.84
CA HIS A 182 -0.31 16.36 -18.49
C HIS A 182 -1.63 16.15 -17.73
N PRO A 183 -2.56 17.13 -17.75
CA PRO A 183 -3.92 16.93 -17.25
C PRO A 183 -4.65 15.80 -18.01
N PRO A 184 -5.65 15.14 -17.39
CA PRO A 184 -6.35 15.52 -16.17
C PRO A 184 -5.67 15.06 -14.87
N THR A 185 -4.46 14.49 -14.93
CA THR A 185 -3.73 14.09 -13.72
C THR A 185 -3.40 15.31 -12.84
N PRO A 186 -3.51 15.22 -11.50
CA PRO A 186 -3.20 16.34 -10.62
C PRO A 186 -1.72 16.74 -10.72
N ILE A 187 -1.41 18.04 -10.63
CA ILE A 187 -0.02 18.54 -10.67
C ILE A 187 0.83 18.04 -9.50
N GLN A 188 0.18 17.64 -8.41
CA GLN A 188 0.80 16.97 -7.26
C GLN A 188 1.56 15.71 -7.68
N GLN A 189 1.13 14.99 -8.72
CA GLN A 189 1.86 13.84 -9.23
C GLN A 189 3.21 14.24 -9.83
N LEU A 190 3.29 15.38 -10.54
CA LEU A 190 4.56 15.92 -11.02
C LEU A 190 5.47 16.32 -9.84
N PHE A 191 4.92 16.91 -8.79
CA PHE A 191 5.71 17.26 -7.61
C PHE A 191 6.25 16.02 -6.90
N GLN A 192 5.44 14.99 -6.74
CA GLN A 192 5.85 13.70 -6.17
C GLN A 192 6.88 13.00 -7.06
N GLN A 193 6.75 13.06 -8.38
CA GLN A 193 7.73 12.53 -9.33
C GLN A 193 9.11 13.17 -9.12
N LEU A 194 9.17 14.50 -8.98
CA LEU A 194 10.41 15.23 -8.73
C LEU A 194 11.00 14.94 -7.34
N GLU A 195 10.16 14.87 -6.31
CA GLU A 195 10.58 14.55 -4.94
C GLU A 195 11.16 13.13 -4.84
N LYS A 196 10.44 12.13 -5.36
CA LYS A 196 10.89 10.74 -5.38
C LYS A 196 12.19 10.60 -6.17
N GLY A 197 12.30 11.30 -7.29
CA GLY A 197 13.51 11.33 -8.09
C GLY A 197 14.70 11.89 -7.30
N ASN A 198 14.52 12.98 -6.56
CA ASN A 198 15.56 13.56 -5.72
C ASN A 198 15.92 12.65 -4.53
N GLN A 199 14.93 12.04 -3.87
CA GLN A 199 15.16 11.07 -2.80
C GLN A 199 16.02 9.89 -3.27
N PHE A 200 15.80 9.41 -4.50
CA PHE A 200 16.61 8.36 -5.10
C PHE A 200 18.07 8.80 -5.34
N ILE A 201 18.29 10.05 -5.75
CA ILE A 201 19.64 10.60 -5.89
C ILE A 201 20.35 10.68 -4.53
N ILE A 202 19.66 11.20 -3.50
CA ILE A 202 20.19 11.25 -2.12
C ILE A 202 20.54 9.86 -1.60
N ALA A 203 19.67 8.87 -1.85
CA ALA A 203 19.90 7.48 -1.47
C ALA A 203 21.14 6.87 -2.14
N SER A 204 21.52 7.33 -3.33
CA SER A 204 22.77 6.91 -3.98
C SER A 204 24.02 7.62 -3.46
N GLY A 205 23.89 8.46 -2.44
CA GLY A 205 24.97 9.29 -1.88
C GLY A 205 25.30 10.53 -2.71
N GLN A 206 24.51 10.83 -3.73
CA GLN A 206 24.66 12.00 -4.59
C GLN A 206 23.75 13.14 -4.12
N ILE A 207 24.11 14.38 -4.46
CA ILE A 207 23.30 15.56 -4.14
C ILE A 207 22.97 16.26 -5.46
N MET A 208 21.68 16.55 -5.68
CA MET A 208 21.22 17.34 -6.81
C MET A 208 20.84 18.75 -6.34
N ASP A 209 21.35 19.77 -7.05
CA ASP A 209 20.94 21.15 -6.82
C ASP A 209 19.43 21.30 -7.07
N GLU A 210 18.71 21.88 -6.10
CA GLU A 210 17.28 22.13 -6.21
C GLU A 210 16.87 22.89 -7.48
N ARG A 211 17.76 23.74 -7.99
CA ARG A 211 17.56 24.49 -9.24
C ARG A 211 17.47 23.58 -10.46
N ILE A 212 18.23 22.48 -10.46
CA ILE A 212 18.17 21.48 -11.54
C ILE A 212 16.83 20.78 -11.49
N ILE A 213 16.37 20.40 -10.29
CA ILE A 213 15.07 19.73 -10.11
C ILE A 213 13.92 20.64 -10.56
N ALA A 214 13.94 21.91 -10.13
CA ALA A 214 12.94 22.90 -10.52
C ALA A 214 12.96 23.17 -12.04
N ARG A 215 14.15 23.13 -12.68
CA ARG A 215 14.29 23.25 -14.14
C ARG A 215 13.66 22.08 -14.87
N ILE A 216 13.86 20.84 -14.41
CA ILE A 216 13.20 19.65 -14.99
C ILE A 216 11.68 19.82 -14.92
N GLY A 217 11.16 20.18 -13.74
CA GLY A 217 9.73 20.45 -13.56
C GLY A 217 9.19 21.53 -14.48
N TYR A 218 9.92 22.65 -14.61
CA TYR A 218 9.55 23.74 -15.52
C TYR A 218 9.51 23.29 -16.98
N GLN A 219 10.50 22.52 -17.44
CA GLN A 219 10.52 22.01 -18.81
C GLN A 219 9.33 21.10 -19.11
N ILE A 220 8.90 20.29 -18.13
CA ILE A 220 7.71 19.44 -18.26
C ILE A 220 6.46 20.32 -18.37
N ILE A 221 6.30 21.32 -17.49
CA ILE A 221 5.16 22.25 -17.52
C ILE A 221 5.11 23.07 -18.81
N GLU A 222 6.26 23.60 -19.26
CA GLU A 222 6.34 24.45 -20.45
C GLU A 222 5.87 23.71 -21.70
N LYS A 223 6.22 22.42 -21.84
CA LYS A 223 5.73 21.55 -22.92
C LYS A 223 4.21 21.39 -22.95
N THR A 224 3.52 21.58 -21.83
CA THR A 224 2.04 21.50 -21.80
C THR A 224 1.37 22.74 -22.40
N GLY A 225 2.02 23.91 -22.35
CA GLY A 225 1.43 25.18 -22.78
C GLY A 225 0.26 25.70 -21.94
N LEU A 226 0.01 25.12 -20.75
CA LEU A 226 -1.19 25.41 -19.95
C LEU A 226 -1.02 26.54 -18.92
N PHE A 227 0.23 26.92 -18.63
CA PHE A 227 0.60 27.72 -17.45
C PHE A 227 1.22 29.09 -17.81
N ASP A 228 0.81 29.73 -18.91
CA ASP A 228 1.45 30.94 -19.45
C ASP A 228 1.82 32.02 -18.41
N HIS A 229 0.88 32.41 -17.55
CA HIS A 229 1.12 33.44 -16.53
C HIS A 229 2.09 32.96 -15.43
N ALA A 230 1.95 31.70 -14.98
CA ALA A 230 2.84 31.14 -13.97
C ALA A 230 4.25 30.92 -14.52
N SER A 231 4.36 30.45 -15.77
CA SER A 231 5.63 30.28 -16.49
C SER A 231 6.32 31.62 -16.71
N ARG A 232 5.58 32.68 -17.07
CA ARG A 232 6.14 34.03 -17.18
C ARG A 232 6.73 34.50 -15.86
N ASP A 233 5.97 34.40 -14.77
CA ASP A 233 6.42 34.86 -13.46
C ASP A 233 7.59 34.02 -12.92
N TRP A 234 7.61 32.72 -13.21
CA TRP A 234 8.74 31.85 -12.90
C TRP A 234 10.04 32.29 -13.59
N ARG A 235 9.97 32.70 -14.87
CA ARG A 235 11.14 33.17 -15.62
C ARG A 235 11.74 34.46 -15.05
N TYR A 236 10.91 35.33 -14.47
CA TYR A 236 11.34 36.59 -13.87
C TYR A 236 11.90 36.46 -12.44
N LYS A 237 11.81 35.28 -11.82
CA LYS A 237 12.43 35.06 -10.50
C LYS A 237 13.96 35.07 -10.60
N ASP A 238 14.60 35.57 -9.55
CA ASP A 238 16.04 35.48 -9.39
C ASP A 238 16.50 34.01 -9.33
N GLU A 239 17.72 33.73 -9.78
CA GLU A 239 18.26 32.36 -9.81
C GLU A 239 18.35 31.73 -8.40
N ALA A 240 18.57 32.56 -7.37
CA ALA A 240 18.55 32.11 -5.98
C ALA A 240 17.15 31.62 -5.53
N ASP A 241 16.09 32.17 -6.12
CA ASP A 241 14.70 31.86 -5.79
C ASP A 241 14.11 30.72 -6.62
N LYS A 242 14.84 30.17 -7.60
CA LYS A 242 14.41 29.04 -8.43
C LYS A 242 14.59 27.69 -7.72
N THR A 243 14.12 27.62 -6.47
CA THR A 243 14.14 26.41 -5.65
C THR A 243 12.95 25.50 -5.95
N LEU A 244 13.03 24.23 -5.55
CA LEU A 244 11.92 23.29 -5.72
C LEU A 244 10.68 23.70 -4.91
N ALA A 245 10.87 24.27 -3.72
CA ALA A 245 9.79 24.77 -2.89
C ALA A 245 9.05 25.94 -3.57
N ASN A 246 9.79 26.90 -4.13
CA ASN A 246 9.20 28.04 -4.84
C ASN A 246 8.54 27.60 -6.15
N PHE A 247 9.08 26.60 -6.83
CA PHE A 247 8.45 25.98 -8.00
C PHE A 247 7.06 25.44 -7.66
N LYS A 248 6.96 24.58 -6.64
CA LYS A 248 5.68 24.02 -6.18
C LYS A 248 4.68 25.11 -5.83
N ASN A 249 5.10 26.12 -5.08
CA ASN A 249 4.25 27.25 -4.70
C ASN A 249 3.72 28.04 -5.91
N THR A 250 4.56 28.25 -6.93
CA THR A 250 4.20 29.04 -8.12
C THR A 250 3.14 28.33 -8.97
N PHE A 251 3.30 27.02 -9.17
CA PHE A 251 2.42 26.23 -10.05
C PHE A 251 1.23 25.57 -9.33
N PHE A 252 1.26 25.43 -8.00
CA PHE A 252 0.12 24.97 -7.21
C PHE A 252 -0.98 26.03 -7.07
N ARG A 253 -0.59 27.30 -6.83
CA ARG A 253 -1.54 28.38 -6.48
C ARG A 253 -2.25 29.00 -7.68
N ARG A 254 -1.87 28.68 -8.91
CA ARG A 254 -2.37 29.36 -10.11
C ARG A 254 -3.07 28.36 -11.03
N PRO A 255 -4.41 28.38 -11.08
CA PRO A 255 -5.16 27.42 -11.87
C PRO A 255 -4.81 27.54 -13.35
N ILE A 256 -4.84 26.37 -13.99
CA ILE A 256 -4.89 26.12 -15.44
C ILE A 256 -5.80 27.18 -16.08
N LYS A 257 -5.37 27.80 -17.19
CA LYS A 257 -6.26 28.61 -18.04
C LYS A 257 -7.57 27.84 -18.20
N THR A 258 -8.65 28.32 -17.58
CA THR A 258 -9.99 27.84 -17.90
C THR A 258 -10.16 28.01 -19.40
N ALA A 259 -10.42 26.90 -20.11
CA ALA A 259 -10.91 26.97 -21.49
C ALA A 259 -12.05 28.00 -21.54
N PRO A 260 -12.13 28.84 -22.59
CA PRO A 260 -13.14 29.89 -22.64
C PRO A 260 -14.52 29.26 -22.47
N SER A 261 -15.24 29.70 -21.44
CA SER A 261 -16.64 29.33 -21.23
C SER A 261 -17.41 29.59 -22.54
N PRO A 262 -18.28 28.67 -23.01
CA PRO A 262 -19.16 28.98 -24.11
C PRO A 262 -19.98 30.23 -23.74
N PRO A 263 -20.19 31.17 -24.68
CA PRO A 263 -20.92 32.40 -24.38
C PRO A 263 -22.29 32.06 -23.80
N PRO A 264 -22.78 32.85 -22.82
CA PRO A 264 -24.07 32.59 -22.20
C PRO A 264 -25.15 32.53 -23.26
N ALA A 265 -25.92 31.44 -23.26
CA ALA A 265 -27.08 31.30 -24.12
C ALA A 265 -28.03 32.47 -23.87
N VAL A 266 -28.32 33.24 -24.93
CA VAL A 266 -29.31 34.32 -24.90
C VAL A 266 -30.67 33.68 -24.55
N PRO A 267 -31.32 34.08 -23.43
CA PRO A 267 -32.64 33.58 -23.11
C PRO A 267 -33.69 34.14 -24.11
N PRO A 268 -34.68 33.34 -24.54
CA PRO A 268 -35.71 33.81 -25.46
C PRO A 268 -36.59 34.88 -24.81
N ALA A 269 -36.96 35.88 -25.61
CA ALA A 269 -37.75 37.04 -25.22
C ALA A 269 -39.09 36.65 -24.56
N ILE A 270 -39.37 37.25 -23.40
CA ILE A 270 -40.62 37.11 -22.66
C ILE A 270 -41.66 38.06 -23.27
N ILE A 271 -42.75 37.50 -23.79
CA ILE A 271 -43.96 38.22 -24.20
C ILE A 271 -44.69 38.69 -22.93
N PRO A 272 -45.09 39.97 -22.79
CA PRO A 272 -45.74 40.45 -21.57
C PRO A 272 -47.18 39.94 -21.44
N GLN A 273 -47.45 39.23 -20.34
CA GLN A 273 -48.79 38.85 -19.88
C GLN A 273 -49.46 40.06 -19.19
N ILE A 274 -50.60 40.49 -19.73
CA ILE A 274 -51.47 41.53 -19.15
C ILE A 274 -52.19 40.96 -17.93
N LYS A 275 -52.15 41.74 -16.85
CA LYS A 275 -52.69 41.46 -15.51
C LYS A 275 -54.22 41.64 -15.53
N VAL A 276 -54.99 40.62 -15.11
CA VAL A 276 -56.39 40.80 -14.69
C VAL A 276 -56.56 40.23 -13.29
N GLN A 277 -57.08 41.09 -12.41
CA GLN A 277 -57.28 40.88 -10.97
C GLN A 277 -58.26 39.75 -10.66
N SER A 278 -57.90 38.94 -9.66
CA SER A 278 -58.80 37.99 -9.01
C SER A 278 -59.62 38.70 -7.93
N ALA A 279 -60.94 38.71 -8.10
CA ALA A 279 -61.89 38.97 -7.03
C ALA A 279 -62.62 37.65 -6.66
N LYS A 280 -62.73 37.44 -5.35
CA LYS A 280 -63.35 36.31 -4.62
C LYS A 280 -64.66 35.80 -5.24
N VAL A 281 -64.97 34.52 -5.02
CA VAL A 281 -66.18 34.03 -4.32
C VAL A 281 -66.12 32.50 -4.11
N ASN A 282 -66.76 32.09 -3.01
CA ASN A 282 -66.79 30.79 -2.33
C ASN A 282 -67.62 29.68 -3.01
N ARG A 283 -67.28 28.43 -2.64
CA ARG A 283 -68.11 27.22 -2.40
C ARG A 283 -68.92 26.62 -3.58
N THR A 284 -68.79 25.30 -3.75
CA THR A 284 -69.79 24.23 -3.43
C THR A 284 -69.64 23.03 -4.37
N ALA A 285 -69.90 21.84 -3.83
CA ALA A 285 -69.83 20.51 -4.40
C ALA A 285 -70.70 20.27 -5.66
N GLY A 286 -70.41 19.20 -6.42
CA GLY A 286 -71.37 18.66 -7.38
C GLY A 286 -70.84 17.60 -8.36
N LEU A 287 -71.15 16.34 -8.05
CA LEU A 287 -71.52 15.21 -8.93
C LEU A 287 -70.68 14.76 -10.15
N THR A 288 -70.26 13.48 -10.06
CA THR A 288 -70.74 12.33 -10.86
C THR A 288 -70.97 12.49 -12.37
N ALA A 289 -70.28 11.67 -13.19
CA ALA A 289 -70.87 10.61 -14.02
C ALA A 289 -70.11 10.27 -15.33
N LEU A 290 -69.89 8.96 -15.51
CA LEU A 290 -70.11 8.15 -16.73
C LEU A 290 -69.38 8.47 -18.07
N SER A 291 -68.59 7.49 -18.53
CA SER A 291 -68.77 6.71 -19.79
C SER A 291 -67.44 6.04 -20.18
N THR A 292 -67.32 4.70 -20.19
CA THR A 292 -67.73 3.72 -21.22
C THR A 292 -66.80 3.64 -22.44
N THR A 293 -65.87 2.67 -22.37
CA THR A 293 -65.64 1.55 -23.31
C THR A 293 -65.50 1.80 -24.82
N ARG A 294 -64.34 1.44 -25.42
CA ARG A 294 -64.19 0.30 -26.36
C ARG A 294 -62.76 0.05 -26.86
N ASN A 295 -62.44 -1.25 -26.89
CA ASN A 295 -61.43 -2.04 -27.63
C ASN A 295 -60.93 -1.43 -28.97
N THR A 296 -59.71 -1.73 -29.46
CA THR A 296 -59.40 -3.00 -30.18
C THR A 296 -57.88 -3.25 -30.35
N GLN A 297 -57.57 -4.55 -30.43
CA GLN A 297 -56.32 -5.34 -30.64
C GLN A 297 -55.25 -4.76 -31.61
N VAL A 298 -53.97 -5.21 -31.58
CA VAL A 298 -53.46 -6.44 -32.24
C VAL A 298 -51.99 -6.75 -31.82
N ARG A 299 -51.73 -8.02 -31.41
CA ARG A 299 -50.59 -8.95 -31.67
C ARG A 299 -49.19 -8.36 -32.00
N ARG A 300 -48.04 -8.92 -31.58
CA ARG A 300 -47.61 -10.34 -31.67
C ARG A 300 -46.19 -10.56 -31.07
N VAL A 301 -45.99 -11.79 -30.55
CA VAL A 301 -44.77 -12.63 -30.42
C VAL A 301 -43.63 -12.28 -29.45
N ARG A 302 -43.55 -13.10 -28.40
CA ARG A 302 -42.35 -13.43 -27.60
C ARG A 302 -41.47 -14.44 -28.36
N ASN A 303 -40.15 -14.32 -28.26
CA ASN A 303 -39.22 -15.45 -28.40
C ASN A 303 -37.95 -15.24 -27.54
N LYS A 304 -37.68 -16.24 -26.70
CA LYS A 304 -36.43 -16.67 -26.02
C LYS A 304 -36.62 -18.19 -25.82
N PRO A 305 -35.62 -19.03 -25.50
CA PRO A 305 -34.20 -18.78 -25.18
C PRO A 305 -33.24 -19.76 -25.91
N LEU A 306 -31.93 -19.74 -25.62
CA LEU A 306 -31.16 -20.95 -25.23
C LEU A 306 -29.76 -20.55 -24.72
N VAL A 307 -29.40 -21.07 -23.54
CA VAL A 307 -28.06 -21.01 -22.93
C VAL A 307 -27.57 -22.45 -22.87
N THR A 308 -26.36 -22.71 -23.36
CA THR A 308 -25.67 -24.00 -23.23
C THR A 308 -24.27 -23.80 -22.66
N ARG A 309 -23.97 -24.54 -21.58
CA ARG A 309 -22.65 -24.71 -20.94
C ARG A 309 -21.88 -25.83 -21.64
N SER A 310 -20.55 -25.72 -21.71
CA SER A 310 -19.64 -26.89 -21.67
C SER A 310 -18.16 -26.51 -21.42
N ARG A 311 -17.62 -26.94 -20.26
CA ARG A 311 -16.24 -27.47 -20.06
C ARG A 311 -16.27 -28.98 -20.40
N PRO A 312 -15.17 -29.75 -20.64
CA PRO A 312 -13.92 -29.89 -19.82
C PRO A 312 -12.69 -30.42 -20.67
N PRO A 313 -11.72 -31.27 -20.22
CA PRO A 313 -11.07 -31.53 -18.91
C PRO A 313 -9.51 -31.45 -18.92
N CYS A 314 -8.93 -31.46 -17.71
CA CYS A 314 -7.51 -31.68 -17.40
C CYS A 314 -7.02 -33.10 -17.75
N ARG A 315 -5.76 -33.22 -18.18
CA ARG A 315 -5.03 -34.50 -18.32
C ARG A 315 -3.84 -34.54 -17.37
N THR A 316 -3.87 -35.52 -16.47
CA THR A 316 -2.79 -36.01 -15.61
C THR A 316 -1.67 -36.64 -16.43
N ASN A 317 -0.41 -36.26 -16.20
CA ASN A 317 0.75 -37.00 -16.69
C ASN A 317 1.53 -37.63 -15.52
N LYS A 318 1.92 -38.88 -15.76
CA LYS A 318 2.49 -39.86 -14.84
C LYS A 318 3.89 -39.47 -14.37
N VAL A 319 4.16 -39.72 -13.09
CA VAL A 319 5.50 -39.78 -12.49
C VAL A 319 6.23 -41.02 -13.02
N VAL A 320 7.35 -40.82 -13.71
CA VAL A 320 8.32 -41.89 -14.02
C VAL A 320 9.36 -41.88 -12.90
N ARG A 321 9.42 -42.97 -12.14
CA ARG A 321 10.35 -43.19 -11.03
C ARG A 321 11.64 -43.81 -11.59
N LEU A 322 12.66 -43.01 -11.83
CA LEU A 322 14.02 -43.51 -12.13
C LEU A 322 14.66 -44.02 -10.83
N ARG A 323 14.91 -45.33 -10.77
CA ARG A 323 15.76 -45.96 -9.75
C ARG A 323 17.22 -45.61 -10.09
N LEU A 324 17.87 -44.82 -9.26
CA LEU A 324 19.33 -44.77 -9.22
C LEU A 324 19.81 -45.78 -8.18
N THR A 325 20.47 -46.83 -8.65
CA THR A 325 21.26 -47.76 -7.86
C THR A 325 22.53 -47.05 -7.39
N SER A 326 22.65 -46.82 -6.08
CA SER A 326 23.90 -46.41 -5.43
C SER A 326 24.77 -47.66 -5.25
N THR A 327 25.88 -47.69 -5.97
CA THR A 327 27.01 -48.60 -5.75
C THR A 327 28.21 -47.72 -5.42
N LEU A 328 28.69 -47.75 -4.18
CA LEU A 328 30.07 -47.43 -3.77
C LEU A 328 30.15 -47.78 -2.27
N LEU A 329 30.72 -48.93 -1.95
CA LEU A 329 32.14 -49.16 -1.64
C LEU A 329 32.46 -48.87 -0.16
N ARG A 330 32.62 -50.00 0.51
CA ARG A 330 33.09 -50.25 1.86
C ARG A 330 34.61 -50.03 1.93
N GLN A 331 35.09 -49.81 3.17
CA GLN A 331 36.47 -50.02 3.69
C GLN A 331 37.30 -48.72 3.87
N PRO A 332 38.34 -48.71 4.74
CA PRO A 332 38.19 -48.57 6.20
C PRO A 332 39.22 -47.59 6.81
N ASN A 333 38.97 -47.14 8.05
CA ASN A 333 39.94 -47.08 9.17
C ASN A 333 39.27 -46.47 10.39
#